data_AF-A0AAN6MNS8-F1
#
_entry.id   AF-A0AAN6MNS8-F1
#
_cell.length_a   1.000
_cell.length_b   1.000
_cell.length_c   1.000
_cell.angle_alpha   90.00
_cell.angle_beta   90.00
_cell.angle_gamma   90.00
#
_symmetry.space_group_name_H-M   'P 1'
#
loop_
_entity.id
_entity.type
_entity.pdbx_description
1 polymer ?
#
loop_
_entity_poly.entity_id
_entity_poly.type
_entity_poly.pdbx_seq_one_letter_code
_entity_poly.pdbx_strand_id
1 'polypeptide(L)'
;MPPPTLDQLIFPSQANQQQSLSHILGDLKRANLSIPNRLRSICQDAAFVDEVADAVGLPLVANERCGSWYIDPQRKAGSAYFKSTDGHTGQWKFSTRRLNLHLVELIGEKGGCIIIDSTRRGKRMPDALSKTVPTWCAVLNRALFPSHPSSSSSSSSSSSLFTPPNTVSPSEASQISTLLSSFLSSFLSLSPPLDTLRAHLKGKPLRPVWLTPEDDLASQGEGLAALRAEWNVVVC
;
A
#
# COMPACT_ATOMS: atom_id res chain seq x y z
N MET A 1 -29.40 -8.24 -62.61
CA MET A 1 -28.03 -7.76 -62.33
C MET A 1 -27.24 -8.91 -61.73
N PRO A 2 -25.99 -9.15 -62.12
CA PRO A 2 -25.16 -10.16 -61.47
C PRO A 2 -24.88 -9.76 -60.00
N PRO A 3 -24.71 -10.74 -59.09
CA PRO A 3 -24.36 -10.48 -57.70
C PRO A 3 -22.93 -9.91 -57.61
N PRO A 4 -22.65 -8.98 -56.68
CA PRO A 4 -21.33 -8.40 -56.53
C PRO A 4 -20.31 -9.47 -56.15
N THR A 5 -19.15 -9.47 -56.81
CA THR A 5 -18.01 -10.33 -56.50
C THR A 5 -17.19 -9.76 -55.34
N LEU A 6 -16.42 -10.60 -54.63
CA LEU A 6 -15.65 -10.22 -53.42
C LEU A 6 -14.65 -9.07 -53.67
N ASP A 7 -14.17 -9.00 -54.89
CA ASP A 7 -13.29 -7.99 -55.49
C ASP A 7 -13.98 -6.62 -55.70
N GLN A 8 -15.32 -6.56 -55.59
CA GLN A 8 -16.10 -5.31 -55.63
C GLN A 8 -16.42 -4.77 -54.22
N LEU A 9 -16.05 -5.48 -53.16
CA LEU A 9 -16.16 -4.98 -51.79
C LEU A 9 -14.99 -4.03 -51.53
N ILE A 10 -15.29 -2.73 -51.51
CA ILE A 10 -14.34 -1.72 -51.04
C ILE A 10 -14.18 -1.92 -49.52
N PHE A 11 -13.19 -2.70 -49.12
CA PHE A 11 -12.74 -2.69 -47.73
C PHE A 11 -12.06 -1.34 -47.48
N PRO A 12 -12.46 -0.56 -46.46
CA PRO A 12 -11.71 0.63 -46.08
C PRO A 12 -10.27 0.17 -45.81
N SER A 13 -9.34 0.70 -46.59
CA SER A 13 -7.92 0.36 -46.56
C SER A 13 -7.42 0.27 -45.11
N GLN A 14 -6.65 -0.77 -44.78
CA GLN A 14 -6.17 -1.06 -43.43
C GLN A 14 -5.46 0.15 -42.76
N ALA A 15 -4.95 1.09 -43.56
CA ALA A 15 -4.38 2.36 -43.10
C ALA A 15 -5.40 3.28 -42.39
N ASN A 16 -6.67 3.34 -42.83
CA ASN A 16 -7.72 4.14 -42.21
C ASN A 16 -8.23 3.49 -40.90
N GLN A 17 -8.24 2.16 -40.81
CA GLN A 17 -8.60 1.45 -39.56
C GLN A 17 -7.56 1.65 -38.46
N GLN A 18 -6.26 1.66 -38.78
CA GLN A 18 -5.19 1.91 -37.79
C GLN A 18 -5.22 3.37 -37.28
N GLN A 19 -5.51 4.34 -38.15
CA GLN A 19 -5.69 5.75 -37.76
C GLN A 19 -6.96 5.94 -36.90
N SER A 20 -8.06 5.27 -37.27
CA SER A 20 -9.32 5.27 -36.50
C SER A 20 -9.15 4.65 -35.10
N LEU A 21 -8.50 3.49 -35.00
CA LEU A 21 -8.25 2.82 -33.71
C LEU A 21 -7.32 3.65 -32.83
N SER A 22 -6.23 4.20 -33.38
CA SER A 22 -5.32 5.08 -32.64
C SER A 22 -6.02 6.33 -32.12
N HIS A 23 -6.92 6.92 -32.92
CA HIS A 23 -7.75 8.04 -32.53
C HIS A 23 -8.74 7.66 -31.42
N ILE A 24 -9.44 6.53 -31.54
CA ILE A 24 -10.35 6.00 -30.52
C ILE A 24 -9.61 5.73 -29.20
N LEU A 25 -8.43 5.10 -29.24
CA LEU A 25 -7.60 4.89 -28.05
C LEU A 25 -7.12 6.21 -27.44
N GLY A 26 -6.79 7.19 -28.28
CA GLY A 26 -6.48 8.55 -27.87
C GLY A 26 -7.65 9.23 -27.16
N ASP A 27 -8.86 9.12 -27.72
CA ASP A 27 -10.10 9.64 -27.16
C ASP A 27 -10.45 8.98 -25.83
N LEU A 28 -10.35 7.65 -25.76
CA LEU A 28 -10.53 6.89 -24.52
C LEU A 28 -9.52 7.32 -23.45
N LYS A 29 -8.25 7.54 -23.83
CA LYS A 29 -7.23 8.03 -22.91
C LYS A 29 -7.55 9.44 -22.41
N ARG A 30 -8.03 10.34 -23.29
CA ARG A 30 -8.47 11.70 -22.91
C ARG A 30 -9.69 11.66 -21.99
N ALA A 31 -10.69 10.85 -22.33
CA ALA A 31 -11.90 10.67 -21.55
C ALA A 31 -11.60 10.12 -20.15
N ASN A 32 -10.71 9.13 -20.01
CA ASN A 32 -10.28 8.60 -18.72
C ASN A 32 -9.60 9.65 -17.81
N LEU A 33 -9.01 10.69 -18.40
CA LEU A 33 -8.36 11.76 -17.67
C LEU A 33 -9.29 12.98 -17.46
N SER A 34 -10.55 12.89 -17.88
CA SER A 34 -11.56 13.93 -17.68
C SER A 34 -11.89 14.12 -16.20
N ILE A 35 -12.28 15.35 -15.83
CA ILE A 35 -12.67 15.68 -14.45
C ILE A 35 -13.80 14.75 -13.94
N PRO A 36 -14.89 14.50 -14.69
CA PRO A 36 -15.97 13.62 -14.23
C PRO A 36 -15.49 12.20 -13.91
N ASN A 37 -14.62 11.62 -14.75
CA ASN A 37 -14.09 10.28 -14.51
C ASN A 37 -13.13 10.24 -13.31
N ARG A 38 -12.32 11.28 -13.10
CA ARG A 38 -11.48 11.39 -11.90
C ARG A 38 -12.31 11.51 -10.63
N LEU A 39 -13.34 12.35 -10.62
CA LEU A 39 -14.24 12.49 -9.47
C LEU A 39 -14.98 11.19 -9.18
N ARG A 40 -15.48 10.49 -10.22
CA ARG A 40 -16.12 9.18 -10.05
C ARG A 40 -15.15 8.15 -9.47
N SER A 41 -13.91 8.11 -9.95
CA SER A 41 -12.86 7.24 -9.39
C SER A 41 -12.61 7.54 -7.91
N ILE A 42 -12.51 8.82 -7.54
CA ILE A 42 -12.33 9.21 -6.13
C ILE A 42 -13.53 8.76 -5.28
N CYS A 43 -14.76 8.96 -5.74
CA CYS A 43 -15.95 8.51 -5.01
C CYS A 43 -15.98 6.98 -4.85
N GLN A 44 -15.62 6.22 -5.88
CA GLN A 44 -15.56 4.76 -5.83
C GLN A 44 -14.49 4.27 -4.85
N ASP A 45 -13.28 4.84 -4.92
CA ASP A 45 -12.19 4.50 -4.01
C ASP A 45 -12.54 4.87 -2.55
N ALA A 46 -13.20 6.02 -2.32
CA ALA A 46 -13.64 6.43 -0.99
C ALA A 46 -14.72 5.48 -0.42
N ALA A 47 -15.68 5.04 -1.24
CA ALA A 47 -16.67 4.06 -0.82
C ALA A 47 -16.02 2.73 -0.42
N PHE A 48 -15.05 2.25 -1.20
CA PHE A 48 -14.30 1.05 -0.87
C PHE A 48 -13.51 1.19 0.45
N VAL A 49 -12.92 2.36 0.71
CA VAL A 49 -12.24 2.64 2.00
C VAL A 49 -13.21 2.50 3.18
N ASP A 50 -14.44 2.99 3.03
CA ASP A 50 -15.47 2.84 4.07
C ASP A 50 -15.90 1.37 4.26
N GLU A 51 -16.10 0.63 3.17
CA GLU A 51 -16.41 -0.81 3.22
C GLU A 51 -15.32 -1.61 3.96
N VAL A 52 -14.03 -1.35 3.66
CA VAL A 52 -12.90 -2.00 4.35
C VAL A 52 -12.88 -1.63 5.83
N ALA A 53 -13.08 -0.36 6.16
CA ALA A 53 -13.10 0.10 7.54
C ALA A 53 -14.24 -0.55 8.35
N ASP A 54 -15.42 -0.67 7.75
CA ASP A 54 -16.58 -1.29 8.38
C ASP A 54 -16.39 -2.80 8.54
N ALA A 55 -15.81 -3.49 7.55
CA ALA A 55 -15.55 -4.93 7.60
C ALA A 55 -14.46 -5.30 8.62
N VAL A 56 -13.39 -4.50 8.72
CA VAL A 56 -12.22 -4.82 9.57
C VAL A 56 -12.32 -4.19 10.97
N GLY A 57 -13.10 -3.12 11.11
CA GLY A 57 -13.31 -2.42 12.39
C GLY A 57 -12.03 -1.76 12.93
N LEU A 58 -11.21 -1.18 12.05
CA LEU A 58 -9.95 -0.51 12.40
C LEU A 58 -9.98 0.99 12.02
N PRO A 59 -9.24 1.85 12.74
CA PRO A 59 -9.20 3.28 12.48
C PRO A 59 -8.56 3.62 11.12
N LEU A 60 -9.15 4.58 10.41
CA LEU A 60 -8.62 5.12 9.16
C LEU A 60 -7.53 6.16 9.41
N VAL A 61 -6.36 5.96 8.80
CA VAL A 61 -5.21 6.87 8.84
C VAL A 61 -4.90 7.34 7.43
N ALA A 62 -4.98 8.64 7.20
CA ALA A 62 -4.67 9.22 5.91
C ALA A 62 -3.15 9.36 5.73
N ASN A 63 -2.55 8.74 4.70
CA ASN A 63 -1.23 9.17 4.27
C ASN A 63 -1.36 10.52 3.54
N GLU A 64 -0.86 11.61 4.13
CA GLU A 64 -1.08 13.00 3.69
C GLU A 64 -0.45 13.36 2.33
N ARG A 65 0.07 12.38 1.62
CA ARG A 65 0.40 12.51 0.19
C ARG A 65 -0.87 12.62 -0.63
N CYS A 66 -1.77 11.66 -0.47
CA CYS A 66 -3.03 11.58 -1.22
C CYS A 66 -4.19 10.95 -0.46
N GLY A 67 -3.95 10.23 0.65
CA GLY A 67 -4.96 9.47 1.39
C GLY A 67 -6.15 10.29 1.89
N SER A 68 -5.93 11.57 2.21
CA SER A 68 -6.99 12.47 2.69
C SER A 68 -8.10 12.74 1.65
N TRP A 69 -7.89 12.40 0.36
CA TRP A 69 -8.95 12.50 -0.65
C TRP A 69 -10.02 11.42 -0.54
N TYR A 70 -9.73 10.33 0.18
CA TYR A 70 -10.56 9.11 0.18
C TYR A 70 -11.15 8.78 1.54
N ILE A 71 -10.94 9.64 2.55
CA ILE A 71 -11.44 9.43 3.91
C ILE A 71 -12.39 10.57 4.25
N ASP A 72 -13.61 10.24 4.70
CA ASP A 72 -14.50 11.24 5.32
C ASP A 72 -13.79 11.88 6.53
N PRO A 73 -13.67 13.22 6.60
CA PRO A 73 -13.07 13.92 7.74
C PRO A 73 -13.60 13.48 9.11
N GLN A 74 -14.85 13.04 9.23
CA GLN A 74 -15.43 12.55 10.47
C GLN A 74 -14.94 11.15 10.85
N ARG A 75 -14.52 10.33 9.88
CA ARG A 75 -14.00 8.97 10.07
C ARG A 75 -12.48 8.92 10.21
N LYS A 76 -11.78 10.03 9.91
CA LYS A 76 -10.31 10.12 9.98
C LYS A 76 -9.82 10.09 11.43
N ALA A 77 -9.17 9.00 11.81
CA ALA A 77 -8.60 8.81 13.14
C ALA A 77 -7.16 9.33 13.26
N GLY A 78 -6.46 9.50 12.14
CA GLY A 78 -5.09 9.99 12.15
C GLY A 78 -4.53 10.34 10.79
N SER A 79 -3.30 10.86 10.83
CA SER A 79 -2.54 11.28 9.66
C SER A 79 -1.16 10.65 9.68
N ALA A 80 -0.66 10.24 8.52
CA ALA A 80 0.68 9.72 8.34
C ALA A 80 1.38 10.46 7.21
N TYR A 81 2.71 10.34 7.15
CA TYR A 81 3.48 10.79 6.01
C TYR A 81 4.49 9.73 5.61
N PHE A 82 4.04 8.73 4.87
CA PHE A 82 4.90 7.75 4.21
C PHE A 82 5.26 8.27 2.82
N LYS A 83 6.57 8.44 2.59
CA LYS A 83 7.11 8.81 1.29
C LYS A 83 8.02 7.71 0.79
N SER A 84 7.56 7.02 -0.25
CA SER A 84 8.45 6.23 -1.08
C SER A 84 9.37 7.17 -1.87
N THR A 85 10.58 6.68 -2.15
CA THR A 85 11.52 7.25 -3.13
C THR A 85 10.99 7.00 -4.54
N ASP A 86 9.85 7.62 -4.83
CA ASP A 86 9.04 7.43 -6.04
C ASP A 86 9.84 7.82 -7.30
N GLY A 87 10.48 6.85 -7.94
CA GLY A 87 11.05 7.01 -9.29
C GLY A 87 12.41 6.36 -9.55
N HIS A 88 13.15 5.94 -8.51
CA HIS A 88 14.43 5.28 -8.69
C HIS A 88 14.34 3.82 -8.25
N THR A 89 14.15 2.93 -9.22
CA THR A 89 14.26 1.49 -9.01
C THR A 89 15.57 1.18 -8.26
N GLY A 90 15.52 0.30 -7.26
CA GLY A 90 16.70 -0.07 -6.47
C GLY A 90 17.07 0.90 -5.35
N GLN A 91 16.28 1.94 -5.10
CA GLN A 91 16.54 2.90 -4.02
C GLN A 91 15.41 2.85 -2.98
N TRP A 92 15.72 2.39 -1.77
CA TRP A 92 14.84 2.41 -0.61
C TRP A 92 15.49 3.18 0.52
N LYS A 93 14.69 3.95 1.26
CA LYS A 93 15.20 4.78 2.35
C LYS A 93 14.25 4.73 3.53
N PHE A 94 14.81 4.55 4.73
CA PHE A 94 14.11 4.82 5.97
C PHE A 94 14.20 6.31 6.34
N SER A 95 13.06 6.94 6.62
CA SER A 95 12.97 8.36 6.90
C SER A 95 13.31 8.64 8.37
N THR A 96 14.42 9.32 8.64
CA THR A 96 14.79 9.79 9.99
C THR A 96 14.12 11.12 10.38
N ARG A 97 13.38 11.75 9.45
CA ARG A 97 12.70 13.04 9.68
C ARG A 97 11.20 12.89 9.90
N ARG A 98 10.57 11.96 9.21
CA ARG A 98 9.13 11.67 9.26
C ARG A 98 8.96 10.21 9.65
N LEU A 99 9.07 9.96 10.95
CA LEU A 99 9.10 8.62 11.52
C LEU A 99 7.71 8.03 11.75
N ASN A 100 6.65 8.85 11.76
CA ASN A 100 5.28 8.43 12.05
C ASN A 100 5.10 7.70 13.41
N LEU A 101 5.94 7.99 14.41
CA LEU A 101 5.88 7.34 15.73
C LEU A 101 4.61 7.67 16.51
N HIS A 102 3.96 8.79 16.20
CA HIS A 102 2.67 9.16 16.78
C HIS A 102 1.55 8.16 16.45
N LEU A 103 1.69 7.35 15.40
CA LEU A 103 0.73 6.29 15.09
C LEU A 103 0.81 5.09 16.04
N VAL A 104 1.94 4.91 16.73
CA VAL A 104 2.23 3.71 17.54
C VAL A 104 1.21 3.54 18.67
N GLU A 105 0.82 4.64 19.31
CA GLU A 105 -0.21 4.66 20.35
C GLU A 105 -1.58 4.26 19.79
N LEU A 106 -2.05 4.95 18.74
CA LEU A 106 -3.31 4.62 18.06
C LEU A 106 -3.37 3.15 17.63
N ILE A 107 -2.28 2.65 17.03
CA ILE A 107 -2.18 1.27 16.55
C ILE A 107 -2.29 0.29 17.71
N GLY A 108 -1.53 0.47 18.79
CA GLY A 108 -1.60 -0.44 19.93
C GLY A 108 -2.93 -0.34 20.69
N GLU A 109 -3.54 0.84 20.76
CA GLU A 109 -4.85 1.03 21.36
C GLU A 109 -5.94 0.22 20.65
N LYS A 110 -6.00 0.31 19.32
CA LYS A 110 -7.03 -0.30 18.48
C LYS A 110 -6.66 -1.70 17.98
N GLY A 111 -5.44 -2.16 18.24
CA GLY A 111 -4.90 -3.42 17.73
C GLY A 111 -4.56 -3.38 16.24
N GLY A 112 -4.42 -2.19 15.66
CA GLY A 112 -4.15 -1.97 14.24
C GLY A 112 -4.61 -0.61 13.72
N CYS A 113 -4.37 -0.37 12.43
CA CYS A 113 -4.93 0.75 11.68
C CYS A 113 -5.00 0.41 10.18
N ILE A 114 -5.74 1.22 9.42
CA ILE A 114 -5.78 1.16 7.95
C ILE A 114 -5.13 2.42 7.40
N ILE A 115 -4.06 2.29 6.62
CA ILE A 115 -3.34 3.42 6.02
C ILE A 115 -3.81 3.58 4.57
N ILE A 116 -4.41 4.73 4.28
CA ILE A 116 -4.94 5.03 2.95
C ILE A 116 -3.96 5.90 2.17
N ASP A 117 -3.71 5.54 0.91
CA ASP A 117 -2.91 6.32 -0.04
C ASP A 117 -3.39 6.06 -1.48
N SER A 118 -3.06 6.95 -2.42
CA SER A 118 -3.45 6.78 -3.82
C SER A 118 -2.47 5.88 -4.58
N THR A 119 -2.96 4.99 -5.43
CA THR A 119 -2.15 4.36 -6.46
C THR A 119 -2.07 5.21 -7.74
N ARG A 120 -1.03 4.98 -8.57
CA ARG A 120 -0.95 5.53 -9.92
C ARG A 120 -1.32 4.44 -10.93
N ARG A 121 -1.83 4.86 -12.10
CA ARG A 121 -2.19 3.97 -13.20
C ARG A 121 -1.07 2.95 -13.50
N GLY A 122 -1.45 1.69 -13.60
CA GLY A 122 -0.56 0.57 -13.91
C GLY A 122 0.12 -0.08 -12.71
N LYS A 123 -0.10 0.45 -11.49
CA LYS A 123 0.33 -0.19 -10.24
C LYS A 123 -0.89 -0.71 -9.48
N ARG A 124 -0.76 -1.91 -8.90
CA ARG A 124 -1.76 -2.47 -7.98
C ARG A 124 -1.92 -1.63 -6.71
N MET A 125 -0.82 -1.14 -6.16
CA MET A 125 -0.80 -0.31 -4.95
C MET A 125 0.41 0.64 -4.97
N PRO A 126 0.37 1.76 -4.22
CA PRO A 126 1.51 2.67 -4.13
C PRO A 126 2.71 2.05 -3.42
N ASP A 127 3.92 2.47 -3.80
CA ASP A 127 5.18 2.02 -3.19
C ASP A 127 5.28 2.38 -1.69
N ALA A 128 4.53 3.39 -1.25
CA ALA A 128 4.39 3.70 0.17
C ALA A 128 3.78 2.51 0.93
N LEU A 129 2.71 1.91 0.42
CA LEU A 129 1.96 0.82 1.05
C LEU A 129 2.59 -0.55 0.80
N SER A 130 3.19 -0.78 -0.38
CA SER A 130 3.83 -2.05 -0.70
C SER A 130 5.23 -2.23 -0.10
N LYS A 131 5.97 -1.15 0.15
CA LYS A 131 7.39 -1.20 0.54
C LYS A 131 7.76 -0.32 1.72
N THR A 132 7.30 0.93 1.75
CA THR A 132 7.73 1.89 2.79
C THR A 132 7.12 1.57 4.15
N VAL A 133 5.81 1.33 4.22
CA VAL A 133 5.11 0.90 5.44
C VAL A 133 5.64 -0.46 5.94
N PRO A 134 5.83 -1.47 5.07
CA PRO A 134 6.54 -2.70 5.42
C PRO A 134 7.92 -2.52 6.02
N THR A 135 8.76 -1.69 5.40
CA THR A 135 10.11 -1.38 5.89
C THR A 135 10.04 -0.70 7.26
N TRP A 136 9.08 0.22 7.44
CA TRP A 136 8.85 0.88 8.71
C TRP A 136 8.43 -0.10 9.81
N CYS A 137 7.48 -0.99 9.54
CA CYS A 137 7.07 -2.04 10.48
C CYS A 137 8.27 -2.94 10.85
N ALA A 138 9.06 -3.37 9.88
CA ALA A 138 10.23 -4.22 10.11
C ALA A 138 11.29 -3.56 11.00
N VAL A 139 11.61 -2.28 10.74
CA VAL A 139 12.57 -1.52 11.56
C VAL A 139 12.07 -1.34 12.99
N LEU A 140 10.81 -0.96 13.18
CA LEU A 140 10.23 -0.82 14.52
C LEU A 140 10.17 -2.17 15.25
N ASN A 141 9.77 -3.25 14.58
CA ASN A 141 9.75 -4.57 15.20
C ASN A 141 11.13 -5.01 15.69
N ARG A 142 12.18 -4.78 14.89
CA ARG A 142 13.56 -5.09 15.30
C ARG A 142 14.03 -4.25 16.48
N ALA A 143 13.68 -2.97 16.51
CA ALA A 143 14.07 -2.07 17.60
C ALA A 143 13.30 -2.36 18.90
N LEU A 144 12.00 -2.62 18.79
CA LEU A 144 11.11 -2.75 19.95
C LEU A 144 11.03 -4.18 20.46
N PHE A 145 11.13 -5.20 19.59
CA PHE A 145 10.95 -6.60 19.94
C PHE A 145 12.12 -7.47 19.44
N PRO A 146 13.36 -7.24 19.89
CA PRO A 146 14.55 -7.93 19.36
C PRO A 146 14.54 -9.45 19.56
N SER A 147 13.86 -9.93 20.62
CA SER A 147 13.73 -11.36 20.93
C SER A 147 12.60 -12.06 20.17
N HIS A 148 11.76 -11.32 19.42
CA HIS A 148 10.65 -11.92 18.69
C HIS A 148 11.18 -12.72 17.48
N PRO A 149 10.61 -13.88 17.14
CA PRO A 149 11.09 -14.70 16.02
C PRO A 149 11.18 -13.93 14.69
N SER A 150 10.23 -13.05 14.40
CA SER A 150 10.22 -12.19 13.21
C SER A 150 11.24 -11.04 13.25
N SER A 151 11.89 -10.80 14.38
CA SER A 151 12.90 -9.76 14.55
C SER A 151 14.32 -10.34 14.54
N SER A 152 14.45 -11.67 14.63
CA SER A 152 15.75 -12.34 14.68
C SER A 152 16.54 -12.17 13.38
N SER A 153 17.78 -11.72 13.51
CA SER A 153 18.76 -11.59 12.42
C SER A 153 19.47 -12.92 12.10
N SER A 154 19.26 -13.95 12.91
CA SER A 154 19.95 -15.25 12.85
C SER A 154 19.29 -16.28 11.94
N SER A 155 18.04 -16.09 11.52
CA SER A 155 17.46 -16.90 10.44
C SER A 155 17.84 -16.27 9.10
N SER A 156 18.71 -16.95 8.37
CA SER A 156 19.05 -16.67 6.97
C SER A 156 17.79 -16.32 6.16
N SER A 157 17.73 -15.05 5.72
CA SER A 157 16.80 -14.48 4.74
C SER A 157 15.28 -14.47 5.09
N SER A 158 14.69 -13.27 5.10
CA SER A 158 13.26 -12.99 4.87
C SER A 158 12.25 -13.01 6.03
N SER A 159 12.57 -13.44 7.25
CA SER A 159 11.55 -13.55 8.34
C SER A 159 11.03 -12.20 8.89
N SER A 160 11.71 -11.09 8.59
CA SER A 160 11.46 -9.79 9.24
C SER A 160 10.73 -8.76 8.38
N LEU A 161 10.78 -8.91 7.05
CA LEU A 161 10.13 -8.00 6.11
C LEU A 161 8.94 -8.68 5.45
N PHE A 162 7.74 -8.18 5.74
CA PHE A 162 6.52 -8.65 5.10
C PHE A 162 6.17 -7.72 3.95
N THR A 163 6.18 -8.22 2.72
CA THR A 163 5.80 -7.45 1.52
C THR A 163 4.73 -8.21 0.72
N PRO A 164 3.90 -7.51 -0.07
CA PRO A 164 2.86 -8.16 -0.86
C PRO A 164 3.49 -8.91 -2.04
N PRO A 165 3.35 -10.25 -2.13
CA PRO A 165 4.05 -11.06 -3.13
C PRO A 165 3.64 -10.73 -4.58
N ASN A 166 2.41 -10.23 -4.75
CA ASN A 166 1.88 -9.83 -6.05
C ASN A 166 2.38 -8.45 -6.52
N THR A 167 3.07 -7.69 -5.66
CA THR A 167 3.55 -6.34 -6.01
C THR A 167 5.06 -6.20 -5.87
N VAL A 168 5.66 -6.89 -4.89
CA VAL A 168 7.09 -6.84 -4.61
C VAL A 168 7.68 -8.22 -4.86
N SER A 169 8.63 -8.30 -5.80
CA SER A 169 9.27 -9.59 -6.12
C SER A 169 10.14 -10.08 -4.95
N PRO A 170 10.38 -11.40 -4.83
CA PRO A 170 11.28 -11.93 -3.79
C PRO A 170 12.71 -11.34 -3.85
N SER A 171 13.21 -11.04 -5.05
CA SER A 171 14.50 -10.39 -5.25
C SER A 171 14.49 -8.97 -4.68
N GLU A 172 13.45 -8.19 -4.98
CA GLU A 172 13.28 -6.83 -4.43
C GLU A 172 13.14 -6.85 -2.90
N ALA A 173 12.34 -7.76 -2.36
CA ALA A 173 12.19 -7.94 -0.91
C ALA A 173 13.51 -8.32 -0.23
N SER A 174 14.33 -9.16 -0.87
CA SER A 174 15.67 -9.51 -0.39
C SER A 174 16.60 -8.29 -0.36
N GLN A 175 16.60 -7.48 -1.44
CA GLN A 175 17.39 -6.24 -1.50
C GLN A 175 16.97 -5.21 -0.44
N ILE A 176 15.67 -5.08 -0.16
CA ILE A 176 15.20 -4.22 0.95
C ILE A 176 15.67 -4.80 2.29
N SER A 177 15.60 -6.13 2.45
CA SER A 177 15.95 -6.81 3.70
C SER A 177 17.42 -6.63 4.08
N THR A 178 18.34 -6.56 3.11
CA THR A 178 19.77 -6.30 3.39
C THR A 178 20.01 -4.89 3.94
N LEU A 179 19.17 -3.92 3.58
CA LEU A 179 19.27 -2.54 4.05
C LEU A 179 18.72 -2.34 5.48
N LEU A 180 17.88 -3.26 5.98
CA LEU A 180 17.19 -3.11 7.27
C LEU A 180 18.13 -2.89 8.45
N SER A 181 19.32 -3.50 8.46
CA SER A 181 20.30 -3.30 9.53
C SER A 181 20.80 -1.84 9.55
N SER A 182 21.06 -1.25 8.39
CA SER A 182 21.47 0.16 8.29
C SER A 182 20.34 1.13 8.69
N PHE A 183 19.10 0.78 8.35
CA PHE A 183 17.92 1.57 8.74
C PHE A 183 17.67 1.50 10.24
N LEU A 184 17.84 0.32 10.85
CA LEU A 184 17.77 0.14 12.29
C LEU A 184 18.83 0.99 13.00
N SER A 185 20.09 0.93 12.57
CA SER A 185 21.15 1.78 13.13
C SER A 185 20.84 3.27 13.00
N SER A 186 20.28 3.69 11.86
CA SER A 186 19.88 5.08 11.63
C SER A 186 18.68 5.51 12.49
N PHE A 187 17.80 4.58 12.85
CA PHE A 187 16.69 4.83 13.77
C PHE A 187 17.18 4.95 15.22
N LEU A 188 18.02 4.01 15.66
CA LEU A 188 18.56 3.98 17.02
C LEU A 188 19.49 5.17 17.32
N SER A 189 20.19 5.69 16.31
CA SER A 189 21.03 6.90 16.48
C SER A 189 20.23 8.17 16.81
N LEU A 190 18.90 8.15 16.63
CA LEU A 190 18.01 9.24 17.05
C LEU A 190 17.62 9.13 18.53
N SER A 191 18.08 8.09 19.24
CA SER A 191 17.73 7.79 20.63
C SER A 191 16.22 7.80 20.92
N PRO A 192 15.40 7.05 20.15
CA PRO A 192 13.95 7.00 20.36
C PRO A 192 13.61 6.37 21.72
N PRO A 193 12.49 6.77 22.37
CA PRO A 193 12.07 6.23 23.66
C PRO A 193 11.49 4.81 23.49
N LEU A 194 12.37 3.82 23.37
CA LEU A 194 12.00 2.43 23.00
C LEU A 194 11.00 1.80 23.96
N ASP A 195 11.16 1.99 25.28
CA ASP A 195 10.28 1.38 26.27
C ASP A 195 8.85 1.98 26.22
N THR A 196 8.75 3.30 26.03
CA THR A 196 7.46 3.98 25.83
C THR A 196 6.78 3.50 24.55
N LEU A 197 7.51 3.42 23.44
CA LEU A 197 6.96 2.93 22.17
C LEU A 197 6.51 1.47 22.25
N ARG A 198 7.28 0.62 22.95
CA ARG A 198 6.91 -0.79 23.19
C ARG A 198 5.64 -0.88 24.05
N ALA A 199 5.54 -0.06 25.09
CA ALA A 199 4.35 0.00 25.94
C ALA A 199 3.11 0.44 25.15
N HIS A 200 3.25 1.46 24.29
CA HIS A 200 2.17 1.91 23.40
C HIS A 200 1.66 0.80 22.47
N LEU A 201 2.53 -0.08 21.97
CA LEU A 201 2.13 -1.25 21.16
C LEU A 201 1.51 -2.41 21.97
N LYS A 202 1.38 -2.27 23.30
CA LYS A 202 0.83 -3.30 24.18
C LYS A 202 1.53 -4.66 24.04
N GLY A 203 2.85 -4.63 23.82
CA GLY A 203 3.66 -5.85 23.73
C GLY A 203 3.55 -6.64 22.43
N LYS A 204 2.75 -6.19 21.45
CA LYS A 204 2.58 -6.88 20.15
C LYS A 204 3.35 -6.20 19.01
N PRO A 205 4.08 -6.95 18.17
CA PRO A 205 4.74 -6.39 16.99
C PRO A 205 3.75 -5.96 15.91
N LEU A 206 4.22 -5.14 14.97
CA LEU A 206 3.46 -4.65 13.82
C LEU A 206 3.44 -5.67 12.69
N ARG A 207 2.28 -5.87 12.05
CA ARG A 207 2.13 -6.75 10.88
C ARG A 207 1.46 -6.00 9.73
N PRO A 208 2.17 -5.63 8.67
CA PRO A 208 1.51 -5.11 7.49
C PRO A 208 0.74 -6.23 6.78
N VAL A 209 -0.46 -5.90 6.30
CA VAL A 209 -1.32 -6.75 5.45
C VAL A 209 -1.88 -5.88 4.34
N TRP A 210 -2.31 -6.47 3.23
CA TRP A 210 -2.78 -5.72 2.06
C TRP A 210 -4.18 -6.15 1.71
N LEU A 211 -5.06 -5.18 1.51
CA LEU A 211 -6.41 -5.39 1.00
C LEU A 211 -6.60 -4.60 -0.29
N THR A 212 -7.20 -5.26 -1.27
CA THR A 212 -7.48 -4.71 -2.59
C THR A 212 -8.95 -4.90 -2.92
N PRO A 213 -9.50 -4.13 -3.88
CA PRO A 213 -10.89 -4.33 -4.32
C PRO A 213 -11.20 -5.71 -4.91
N GLU A 214 -10.18 -6.52 -5.20
CA GLU A 214 -10.32 -7.89 -5.72
C GLU A 214 -10.50 -8.92 -4.59
N ASP A 215 -10.24 -8.54 -3.33
CA ASP A 215 -10.32 -9.44 -2.19
C ASP A 215 -11.75 -9.56 -1.64
N ASP A 216 -12.10 -10.75 -1.17
CA ASP A 216 -13.34 -10.98 -0.42
C ASP A 216 -13.19 -10.48 1.02
N LEU A 217 -13.78 -9.32 1.32
CA LEU A 217 -13.64 -8.65 2.62
C LEU A 217 -14.16 -9.49 3.79
N ALA A 218 -15.13 -10.38 3.57
CA ALA A 218 -15.68 -11.21 4.64
C ALA A 218 -14.66 -12.24 5.13
N SER A 219 -14.06 -13.01 4.21
CA SER A 219 -13.02 -13.98 4.55
C SER A 219 -11.74 -13.33 5.09
N GLN A 220 -11.38 -12.15 4.59
CA GLN A 220 -10.24 -11.39 5.11
C GLN A 220 -10.48 -10.90 6.54
N GLY A 221 -11.70 -10.48 6.89
CA GLY A 221 -12.06 -10.04 8.23
C GLY A 221 -11.77 -11.10 9.31
N GLU A 222 -12.14 -12.36 9.05
CA GLU A 222 -11.86 -13.49 9.96
C GLU A 222 -10.36 -13.75 10.11
N GLY A 223 -9.62 -13.76 9.00
CA GLY A 223 -8.16 -13.95 8.99
C GLY A 223 -7.43 -12.83 9.75
N LEU A 224 -7.86 -11.58 9.59
CA LEU A 224 -7.32 -10.44 10.31
C LEU A 224 -7.64 -10.51 11.81
N ALA A 225 -8.84 -10.97 12.18
CA ALA A 225 -9.21 -11.13 13.60
C ALA A 225 -8.28 -12.12 14.32
N ALA A 226 -7.96 -13.26 13.68
CA ALA A 226 -7.00 -14.21 14.21
C ALA A 226 -5.58 -13.59 14.33
N LEU A 227 -5.14 -12.87 13.30
CA LEU A 227 -3.82 -12.24 13.29
C LEU A 227 -3.66 -11.16 14.38
N ARG A 228 -4.75 -10.46 14.71
CA ARG A 228 -4.77 -9.43 15.77
C ARG A 228 -4.55 -9.98 17.18
N ALA A 229 -4.67 -11.29 17.40
CA ALA A 229 -4.33 -11.91 18.69
C ALA A 229 -2.84 -11.75 19.01
N GLU A 230 -1.98 -11.91 18.01
CA GLU A 230 -0.52 -11.88 18.16
C GLU A 230 0.12 -10.58 17.67
N TRP A 231 -0.54 -9.88 16.74
CA TRP A 231 0.01 -8.71 16.06
C TRP A 231 -0.87 -7.47 16.23
N ASN A 232 -0.26 -6.30 16.03
CA ASN A 232 -0.96 -5.09 15.69
C ASN A 232 -0.96 -4.94 14.16
N VAL A 233 -2.14 -5.01 13.54
CA VAL A 233 -2.24 -5.13 12.07
C VAL A 233 -2.26 -3.76 11.41
N VAL A 234 -1.39 -3.56 10.42
CA VAL A 234 -1.33 -2.32 9.62
C VAL A 234 -1.85 -2.65 8.22
N VAL A 235 -3.13 -2.39 7.98
CA VAL A 235 -3.77 -2.63 6.69
C VAL A 235 -3.31 -1.57 5.68
N CYS A 236 -2.89 -2.05 4.52
CA CYS A 236 -2.30 -1.30 3.41
C CYS A 236 -3.07 -1.56 2.12
#